data_AF-A0A5E4J4J5-F1
#
_entry.id   AF-A0A5E4J4J5-F1
#
_cell.length_a   1.000
_cell.length_b   1.000
_cell.length_c   1.000
_cell.angle_alpha   90.00
_cell.angle_beta   90.00
_cell.angle_gamma   90.00
#
_symmetry.space_group_name_H-M   'P 1'
#
loop_
_entity.id
_entity.type
_entity.pdbx_description
1 polymer ?
#
loop_
_entity_poly.entity_id
_entity_poly.type
_entity_poly.pdbx_seq_one_letter_code
_entity_poly.pdbx_strand_id
1 'polypeptide(L)'
;MHKCFKNVVTKGTLEIIHRNPDRKRYHNRLLLADAYPKLIDRLIVIRIGFLNAKFHGISDFSCSKFMEVDFRDTMFYDKTMFCYSEFKESANFSGATFDRNANFYRSIFYGKAIFAGAIFEREANWTKSKFISNILFNNSKINSMQFEKVMFDDQSKIILNGSHFNSLIIPWNIIKLYLFIDVDMSAIYLSLIRSYKELGWWNDADECSFQYNLYMNKNRLIKVLTSAQTMPHLKKNINNIKLLKFTKNYVLFNNWNQIKKIKRILLRDDLPKFIDFAAWLCGYGIKIRYLILPILLIIFVSGLLFNIINHNSESIIESLGNSSRLFLLGSLGNLSPPYSYVAAFESLFRSFVFAIFIVILTRKMFR
;
A
#
# COMPACT_ATOMS: atom_id res chain seq x y z
N MET A 1 -31.47 0.24 33.49
CA MET A 1 -31.71 1.67 33.15
C MET A 1 -30.80 2.05 32.00
N HIS A 2 -31.36 2.43 30.85
CA HIS A 2 -30.59 3.00 29.74
C HIS A 2 -30.53 4.53 29.92
N LYS A 3 -29.35 5.14 29.80
CA LYS A 3 -29.20 6.59 29.80
C LYS A 3 -28.77 7.03 28.40
N CYS A 4 -29.71 7.58 27.64
CA CYS A 4 -29.43 8.15 26.33
C CYS A 4 -29.37 9.68 26.48
N PHE A 5 -28.20 10.25 26.24
CA PHE A 5 -28.01 11.68 26.16
C PHE A 5 -27.80 12.05 24.69
N LYS A 6 -28.76 12.75 24.09
CA LYS A 6 -28.64 13.25 22.71
C LYS A 6 -28.43 14.75 22.74
N ASN A 7 -27.63 15.28 21.81
CA ASN A 7 -27.37 16.71 21.67
C ASN A 7 -26.81 17.38 22.95
N VAL A 8 -26.01 16.64 23.73
CA VAL A 8 -25.38 17.21 24.93
C VAL A 8 -24.37 18.25 24.50
N VAL A 9 -24.55 19.49 24.94
CA VAL A 9 -23.57 20.55 24.78
C VAL A 9 -22.97 20.84 26.15
N THR A 10 -21.71 20.44 26.37
CA THR A 10 -20.97 20.84 27.58
C THR A 10 -19.88 21.85 27.24
N LYS A 11 -19.70 22.83 28.13
CA LYS A 11 -18.60 23.81 28.09
C LYS A 11 -17.43 23.43 29.03
N GLY A 12 -17.43 22.20 29.56
CA GLY A 12 -16.44 21.69 30.52
C GLY A 12 -16.44 20.15 30.60
N THR A 13 -15.71 19.59 31.56
CA THR A 13 -15.65 18.14 31.83
C THR A 13 -17.06 17.60 32.12
N LEU A 14 -17.49 16.59 31.35
CA LEU A 14 -18.75 15.88 31.61
C LEU A 14 -18.51 14.82 32.71
N GLU A 15 -18.72 15.20 33.97
CA GLU A 15 -18.84 14.23 35.06
C GLU A 15 -20.25 13.61 35.03
N ILE A 16 -20.36 12.33 34.68
CA ILE A 16 -21.62 11.58 34.77
C ILE A 16 -21.81 11.16 36.23
N ILE A 17 -22.29 12.08 37.06
CA ILE A 17 -22.63 11.79 38.46
C ILE A 17 -24.05 11.19 38.51
N HIS A 18 -24.19 9.96 39.02
CA HIS A 18 -25.50 9.47 39.46
C HIS A 18 -25.88 10.19 40.76
N ARG A 19 -27.14 10.65 40.89
CA ARG A 19 -27.65 11.29 42.12
C ARG A 19 -27.31 10.42 43.34
N ASN A 20 -26.46 10.97 44.20
CA ASN A 20 -26.18 10.52 45.56
C ASN A 20 -26.94 11.50 46.49
N PRO A 21 -27.78 11.04 47.45
CA PRO A 21 -28.47 11.93 48.38
C PRO A 21 -27.52 12.74 49.30
N ASP A 22 -26.23 12.37 49.41
CA ASP A 22 -25.34 12.89 50.46
C ASP A 22 -24.37 14.03 50.06
N ARG A 23 -24.61 14.78 48.98
CA ARG A 23 -23.88 16.03 48.63
C ARG A 23 -22.35 16.00 48.87
N LYS A 24 -21.63 14.92 48.53
CA LYS A 24 -20.15 14.92 48.54
C LYS A 24 -19.61 15.04 47.12
N ARG A 25 -18.77 16.05 46.90
CA ARG A 25 -18.04 16.31 45.64
C ARG A 25 -16.87 15.33 45.55
N TYR A 26 -16.78 14.58 44.45
CA TYR A 26 -15.62 13.73 44.15
C TYR A 26 -15.07 14.13 42.78
N HIS A 27 -13.77 14.44 42.71
CA HIS A 27 -13.05 14.59 41.46
C HIS A 27 -12.55 13.23 40.98
N ASN A 28 -12.67 12.98 39.67
CA ASN A 28 -12.01 11.93 38.92
C ASN A 28 -12.13 10.51 39.48
N ARG A 29 -13.32 9.91 39.34
CA ARG A 29 -13.46 8.45 39.16
C ARG A 29 -14.93 8.12 38.90
N LEU A 30 -15.21 7.39 37.82
CA LEU A 30 -16.43 6.58 37.72
C LEU A 30 -16.28 5.38 38.68
N LEU A 31 -16.28 5.64 39.98
CA LEU A 31 -16.32 4.62 41.02
C LEU A 31 -17.77 4.39 41.47
N LEU A 32 -18.48 3.60 40.67
CA LEU A 32 -19.60 2.82 41.20
C LEU A 32 -19.11 1.56 41.94
N ALA A 33 -17.85 1.16 41.74
CA ALA A 33 -17.28 -0.07 42.29
C ALA A 33 -16.94 0.00 43.78
N ASP A 34 -16.47 1.16 44.29
CA ASP A 34 -15.93 1.23 45.65
C ASP A 34 -16.98 1.66 46.70
N ALA A 35 -18.09 2.30 46.28
CA ALA A 35 -19.05 2.88 47.22
C ALA A 35 -20.20 1.93 47.64
N TYR A 36 -20.61 0.98 46.80
CA TYR A 36 -21.76 0.11 47.10
C TYR A 36 -21.64 -1.28 46.44
N PRO A 37 -20.87 -2.22 47.02
CA PRO A 37 -20.74 -3.58 46.47
C PRO A 37 -22.08 -4.33 46.37
N LYS A 38 -23.08 -3.99 47.20
CA LYS A 38 -24.41 -4.61 47.20
C LYS A 38 -25.40 -4.05 46.15
N LEU A 39 -25.12 -2.90 45.54
CA LEU A 39 -25.97 -2.29 44.48
C LEU A 39 -25.52 -2.68 43.07
N ILE A 40 -24.32 -3.26 42.93
CA ILE A 40 -23.74 -3.71 41.66
C ILE A 40 -24.63 -4.77 40.99
N ASP A 41 -25.26 -5.64 41.75
CA ASP A 41 -26.13 -6.70 41.20
C ASP A 41 -27.43 -6.17 40.59
N ARG A 42 -27.82 -4.91 40.83
CA ARG A 42 -29.14 -4.39 40.41
C ARG A 42 -29.13 -3.18 39.48
N LEU A 43 -27.99 -2.48 39.29
CA LEU A 43 -27.94 -1.31 38.40
C LEU A 43 -26.73 -1.33 37.46
N ILE A 44 -26.69 -2.35 36.61
CA ILE A 44 -25.94 -2.32 35.36
C ILE A 44 -26.59 -1.22 34.49
N VAL A 45 -25.86 -0.13 34.24
CA VAL A 45 -26.22 0.79 33.14
C VAL A 45 -25.77 0.08 31.87
N ILE A 46 -26.69 -0.67 31.29
CA ILE A 46 -26.44 -1.59 30.16
C ILE A 46 -25.98 -0.81 28.92
N ARG A 47 -26.51 0.41 28.72
CA ARG A 47 -26.19 1.23 27.54
C ARG A 47 -26.14 2.71 27.88
N ILE A 48 -25.08 3.38 27.43
CA ILE A 48 -24.89 4.83 27.50
C ILE A 48 -24.77 5.38 26.08
N GLY A 49 -25.54 6.41 25.74
CA GLY A 49 -25.48 7.05 24.42
C GLY A 49 -25.17 8.55 24.52
N PHE A 50 -24.34 9.03 23.60
CA PHE A 50 -23.90 10.41 23.36
C PHE A 50 -24.10 10.82 21.90
N LEU A 51 -25.06 10.22 21.19
CA LEU A 51 -25.31 10.49 19.78
C LEU A 51 -25.44 12.01 19.51
N ASN A 52 -24.68 12.52 18.54
CA ASN A 52 -24.61 13.94 18.17
C ASN A 52 -24.21 14.89 19.33
N ALA A 53 -23.55 14.40 20.37
CA ALA A 53 -23.08 15.25 21.46
C ALA A 53 -21.91 16.13 21.03
N LYS A 54 -21.75 17.27 21.71
CA LYS A 54 -20.70 18.26 21.48
C LYS A 54 -20.01 18.62 22.79
N PHE A 55 -18.77 18.18 22.94
CA PHE A 55 -17.93 18.46 24.09
C PHE A 55 -16.95 19.57 23.74
N HIS A 56 -17.14 20.76 24.31
CA HIS A 56 -16.31 21.93 23.99
C HIS A 56 -15.06 22.04 24.86
N GLY A 57 -15.05 21.35 26.01
CA GLY A 57 -13.90 21.29 26.91
C GLY A 57 -13.26 19.91 26.94
N ILE A 58 -12.22 19.78 27.75
CA ILE A 58 -11.55 18.50 28.01
C ILE A 58 -12.59 17.46 28.45
N SER A 59 -12.57 16.30 27.81
CA SER A 59 -13.50 15.20 28.08
C SER A 59 -12.74 14.02 28.68
N ASP A 60 -12.92 13.79 29.99
CA ASP A 60 -12.24 12.71 30.71
C ASP A 60 -13.21 11.56 31.04
N PHE A 61 -13.01 10.44 30.36
CA PHE A 61 -13.66 9.15 30.58
C PHE A 61 -12.67 8.09 31.11
N SER A 62 -11.51 8.50 31.62
CA SER A 62 -10.50 7.58 32.11
C SER A 62 -11.03 6.70 33.25
N CYS A 63 -10.54 5.46 33.32
CA CYS A 63 -10.94 4.44 34.29
C CYS A 63 -12.45 4.06 34.25
N SER A 64 -13.18 4.45 33.21
CA SER A 64 -14.60 4.13 33.06
C SER A 64 -14.80 2.69 32.60
N LYS A 65 -15.88 2.06 33.07
CA LYS A 65 -16.33 0.75 32.58
C LYS A 65 -17.63 0.91 31.82
N PHE A 66 -17.60 0.72 30.52
CA PHE A 66 -18.75 0.79 29.63
C PHE A 66 -19.24 -0.63 29.34
N MET A 67 -20.53 -0.87 29.51
CA MET A 67 -21.17 -2.08 28.97
C MET A 67 -21.31 -1.91 27.46
N GLU A 68 -22.36 -1.22 27.00
CA GLU A 68 -22.48 -0.71 25.63
C GLU A 68 -22.38 0.82 25.63
N VAL A 69 -21.62 1.41 24.69
CA VAL A 69 -21.51 2.87 24.56
C VAL A 69 -21.59 3.34 23.11
N ASP A 70 -22.31 4.45 22.90
CA ASP A 70 -22.60 5.02 21.59
C ASP A 70 -22.22 6.51 21.53
N PHE A 71 -21.04 6.81 20.98
CA PHE A 71 -20.50 8.13 20.65
C PHE A 71 -20.63 8.46 19.16
N ARG A 72 -21.62 7.89 18.46
CA ARG A 72 -21.80 8.21 17.04
C ARG A 72 -21.99 9.70 16.82
N ASP A 73 -21.34 10.21 15.78
CA ASP A 73 -21.42 11.60 15.33
C ASP A 73 -21.14 12.63 16.45
N THR A 74 -20.38 12.21 17.48
CA THR A 74 -19.98 13.06 18.60
C THR A 74 -18.81 13.95 18.21
N MET A 75 -18.84 15.22 18.61
CA MET A 75 -17.74 16.17 18.41
C MET A 75 -17.02 16.44 19.72
N PHE A 76 -15.71 16.16 19.76
CA PHE A 76 -14.81 16.51 20.84
C PHE A 76 -13.85 17.61 20.38
N TYR A 77 -14.13 18.86 20.77
CA TYR A 77 -13.37 20.03 20.34
C TYR A 77 -12.02 20.18 21.07
N ASP A 78 -11.85 19.52 22.22
CA ASP A 78 -10.62 19.54 23.02
C ASP A 78 -10.13 18.11 23.33
N LYS A 79 -9.05 18.01 24.11
CA LYS A 79 -8.41 16.74 24.49
C LYS A 79 -9.44 15.78 25.09
N THR A 80 -9.41 14.55 24.62
CA THR A 80 -10.31 13.48 25.10
C THR A 80 -9.51 12.32 25.66
N MET A 81 -9.89 11.83 26.82
CA MET A 81 -9.15 10.80 27.56
C MET A 81 -10.08 9.62 27.88
N PHE A 82 -9.68 8.44 27.45
CA PHE A 82 -10.26 7.11 27.74
C PHE A 82 -9.17 6.22 28.36
N CYS A 83 -8.23 6.80 29.10
CA CYS A 83 -7.11 6.07 29.66
C CYS A 83 -7.62 5.00 30.64
N TYR A 84 -7.11 3.78 30.58
CA TYR A 84 -7.52 2.68 31.47
C TYR A 84 -9.02 2.34 31.44
N SER A 85 -9.77 2.75 30.42
CA SER A 85 -11.19 2.42 30.32
C SER A 85 -11.40 0.99 29.83
N GLU A 86 -12.46 0.35 30.28
CA GLU A 86 -12.89 -0.98 29.82
C GLU A 86 -14.21 -0.87 29.05
N PHE A 87 -14.23 -1.39 27.82
CA PHE A 87 -15.44 -1.50 26.99
C PHE A 87 -15.84 -2.98 26.93
N LYS A 88 -16.84 -3.38 27.71
CA LYS A 88 -17.26 -4.79 27.88
C LYS A 88 -18.01 -5.33 26.67
N GLU A 89 -18.82 -4.50 26.02
CA GLU A 89 -19.51 -4.83 24.78
C GLU A 89 -19.11 -3.85 23.66
N SER A 90 -20.01 -3.56 22.72
CA SER A 90 -19.71 -2.70 21.58
C SER A 90 -19.49 -1.25 22.01
N ALA A 91 -18.40 -0.65 21.52
CA ALA A 91 -18.10 0.77 21.66
C ALA A 91 -18.14 1.43 20.28
N ASN A 92 -19.15 2.26 20.05
CA ASN A 92 -19.40 2.86 18.74
C ASN A 92 -19.02 4.34 18.72
N PHE A 93 -18.00 4.69 17.95
CA PHE A 93 -17.49 6.04 17.69
C PHE A 93 -17.64 6.41 16.21
N SER A 94 -18.59 5.79 15.49
CA SER A 94 -18.72 6.03 14.05
C SER A 94 -19.07 7.50 13.78
N GLY A 95 -18.38 8.15 12.85
CA GLY A 95 -18.56 9.57 12.55
C GLY A 95 -18.09 10.53 13.66
N ALA A 96 -17.52 10.03 14.77
CA ALA A 96 -17.02 10.89 15.84
C ALA A 96 -15.81 11.71 15.36
N THR A 97 -15.75 12.98 15.77
CA THR A 97 -14.65 13.89 15.44
C THR A 97 -13.87 14.27 16.70
N PHE A 98 -12.56 14.08 16.66
CA PHE A 98 -11.61 14.46 17.71
C PHE A 98 -10.67 15.54 17.16
N ASP A 99 -10.92 16.80 17.52
CA ASP A 99 -10.17 17.96 17.00
C ASP A 99 -8.76 18.07 17.60
N ARG A 100 -8.60 17.54 18.81
CA ARG A 100 -7.33 17.48 19.56
C ARG A 100 -6.95 16.02 19.83
N ASN A 101 -5.92 15.82 20.64
CA ASN A 101 -5.42 14.48 20.94
C ASN A 101 -6.52 13.63 21.62
N ALA A 102 -6.69 12.42 21.13
CA ALA A 102 -7.56 11.41 21.71
C ALA A 102 -6.71 10.30 22.33
N ASN A 103 -6.82 10.11 23.64
CA ASN A 103 -5.95 9.20 24.38
C ASN A 103 -6.74 7.99 24.90
N PHE A 104 -6.43 6.81 24.37
CA PHE A 104 -6.97 5.51 24.76
C PHE A 104 -5.93 4.64 25.48
N TYR A 105 -4.87 5.24 26.02
CA TYR A 105 -3.76 4.52 26.67
C TYR A 105 -4.25 3.46 27.67
N ARG A 106 -3.76 2.22 27.52
CA ARG A 106 -4.12 1.07 28.37
C ARG A 106 -5.63 0.79 28.48
N SER A 107 -6.42 1.20 27.50
CA SER A 107 -7.82 0.80 27.42
C SER A 107 -7.97 -0.66 26.98
N ILE A 108 -9.09 -1.28 27.35
CA ILE A 108 -9.39 -2.67 27.00
C ILE A 108 -10.75 -2.73 26.30
N PHE A 109 -10.76 -3.25 25.08
CA PHE A 109 -11.97 -3.47 24.29
C PHE A 109 -12.28 -4.96 24.23
N TYR A 110 -13.28 -5.40 25.00
CA TYR A 110 -13.79 -6.77 24.99
C TYR A 110 -14.73 -7.00 23.80
N GLY A 111 -15.62 -6.04 23.53
CA GLY A 111 -16.46 -6.03 22.34
C GLY A 111 -15.84 -5.27 21.16
N LYS A 112 -16.62 -5.12 20.08
CA LYS A 112 -16.16 -4.44 18.85
C LYS A 112 -15.92 -2.96 19.13
N ALA A 113 -14.79 -2.45 18.65
CA ALA A 113 -14.45 -1.03 18.67
C ALA A 113 -14.68 -0.43 17.28
N ILE A 114 -15.72 0.39 17.12
CA ILE A 114 -16.16 0.88 15.81
C ILE A 114 -15.82 2.36 15.68
N PHE A 115 -14.86 2.68 14.81
CA PHE A 115 -14.40 4.04 14.46
C PHE A 115 -14.64 4.34 12.97
N ALA A 116 -15.67 3.74 12.38
CA ALA A 116 -15.98 3.92 10.97
C ALA A 116 -16.35 5.39 10.69
N GLY A 117 -15.70 6.02 9.71
CA GLY A 117 -15.90 7.44 9.41
C GLY A 117 -15.42 8.41 10.49
N ALA A 118 -14.75 7.93 11.54
CA ALA A 118 -14.24 8.79 12.60
C ALA A 118 -13.09 9.68 12.07
N ILE A 119 -12.99 10.88 12.62
CA ILE A 119 -11.97 11.86 12.25
C ILE A 119 -11.10 12.15 13.48
N PHE A 120 -9.80 11.91 13.34
CA PHE A 120 -8.79 12.29 14.33
C PHE A 120 -7.86 13.33 13.68
N GLU A 121 -8.09 14.61 13.98
CA GLU A 121 -7.31 15.71 13.39
C GLU A 121 -5.88 15.78 13.95
N ARG A 122 -5.67 15.21 15.14
CA ARG A 122 -4.37 15.12 15.82
C ARG A 122 -4.02 13.66 16.12
N GLU A 123 -3.18 13.46 17.12
CA GLU A 123 -2.73 12.14 17.55
C GLU A 123 -3.86 11.38 18.26
N ALA A 124 -4.01 10.12 17.86
CA ALA A 124 -4.86 9.15 18.52
C ALA A 124 -3.98 8.02 19.10
N ASN A 125 -3.95 7.94 20.42
CA ASN A 125 -2.99 7.12 21.16
C ASN A 125 -3.66 5.89 21.76
N TRP A 126 -3.30 4.70 21.28
CA TRP A 126 -3.76 3.42 21.83
C TRP A 126 -2.62 2.61 22.45
N THR A 127 -1.52 3.26 22.82
CA THR A 127 -0.35 2.59 23.39
C THR A 127 -0.73 1.68 24.56
N LYS A 128 -0.24 0.44 24.54
CA LYS A 128 -0.55 -0.63 25.52
C LYS A 128 -2.04 -0.98 25.69
N SER A 129 -2.89 -0.61 24.74
CA SER A 129 -4.30 -1.02 24.75
C SER A 129 -4.44 -2.48 24.34
N LYS A 130 -5.56 -3.09 24.70
CA LYS A 130 -5.89 -4.47 24.34
C LYS A 130 -7.21 -4.55 23.57
N PHE A 131 -7.18 -5.19 22.40
CA PHE A 131 -8.35 -5.47 21.58
C PHE A 131 -8.62 -6.97 21.56
N ILE A 132 -9.74 -7.38 22.16
CA ILE A 132 -10.17 -8.78 22.19
C ILE A 132 -11.08 -9.07 20.99
N SER A 133 -11.85 -8.08 20.54
CA SER A 133 -12.66 -8.16 19.31
C SER A 133 -12.12 -7.23 18.22
N ASN A 134 -12.82 -7.22 17.08
CA ASN A 134 -12.41 -6.46 15.91
C ASN A 134 -12.42 -4.95 16.16
N ILE A 135 -11.48 -4.27 15.53
CA ILE A 135 -11.41 -2.81 15.43
C ILE A 135 -11.64 -2.36 13.99
N LEU A 136 -12.57 -1.43 13.82
CA LEU A 136 -13.05 -0.99 12.51
C LEU A 136 -12.77 0.49 12.32
N PHE A 137 -11.96 0.83 11.32
CA PHE A 137 -11.60 2.20 10.93
C PHE A 137 -12.07 2.51 9.49
N ASN A 138 -13.08 1.82 8.99
CA ASN A 138 -13.55 2.00 7.62
C ASN A 138 -13.85 3.47 7.32
N ASN A 139 -13.31 4.02 6.22
CA ASN A 139 -13.51 5.41 5.79
C ASN A 139 -13.14 6.47 6.84
N SER A 140 -12.29 6.16 7.81
CA SER A 140 -11.83 7.14 8.81
C SER A 140 -10.71 8.01 8.25
N LYS A 141 -10.55 9.20 8.83
CA LYS A 141 -9.42 10.10 8.58
C LYS A 141 -8.62 10.23 9.87
N ILE A 142 -7.39 9.75 9.89
CA ILE A 142 -6.54 9.76 11.08
C ILE A 142 -5.22 10.43 10.77
N ASN A 143 -4.93 11.56 11.41
CA ASN A 143 -3.63 12.21 11.20
C ASN A 143 -2.48 11.32 11.70
N SER A 144 -2.51 10.94 12.98
CA SER A 144 -1.50 10.06 13.57
C SER A 144 -2.13 9.02 14.50
N MET A 145 -1.74 7.75 14.33
CA MET A 145 -2.21 6.63 15.12
C MET A 145 -1.04 5.92 15.80
N GLN A 146 -1.05 5.87 17.13
CA GLN A 146 -0.03 5.17 17.91
C GLN A 146 -0.52 3.82 18.39
N PHE A 147 0.10 2.75 17.88
CA PHE A 147 -0.17 1.37 18.27
C PHE A 147 1.09 0.70 18.87
N GLU A 148 1.85 1.45 19.66
CA GLU A 148 3.00 0.89 20.39
C GLU A 148 2.52 -0.09 21.47
N LYS A 149 3.05 -1.32 21.44
CA LYS A 149 2.76 -2.39 22.43
C LYS A 149 1.28 -2.71 22.57
N VAL A 150 0.50 -2.52 21.51
CA VAL A 150 -0.90 -2.94 21.49
C VAL A 150 -0.97 -4.46 21.47
N MET A 151 -1.93 -4.99 22.21
CA MET A 151 -2.22 -6.42 22.26
C MET A 151 -3.50 -6.70 21.50
N PHE A 152 -3.42 -7.59 20.53
CA PHE A 152 -4.55 -8.10 19.77
C PHE A 152 -4.76 -9.57 20.18
N ASP A 153 -6.01 -9.96 20.36
CA ASP A 153 -6.37 -11.37 20.51
C ASP A 153 -6.34 -12.09 19.15
N ASP A 154 -6.13 -13.40 19.13
CA ASP A 154 -5.90 -14.18 17.91
C ASP A 154 -7.04 -14.06 16.88
N GLN A 155 -8.27 -13.84 17.35
CA GLN A 155 -9.45 -13.68 16.49
C GLN A 155 -9.73 -12.24 16.08
N SER A 156 -9.07 -11.28 16.74
CA SER A 156 -9.29 -9.86 16.49
C SER A 156 -8.71 -9.46 15.13
N LYS A 157 -9.41 -8.55 14.45
CA LYS A 157 -8.97 -8.01 13.16
C LYS A 157 -9.03 -6.50 13.13
N ILE A 158 -8.10 -5.92 12.39
CA ILE A 158 -8.04 -4.50 12.06
C ILE A 158 -8.59 -4.31 10.65
N ILE A 159 -9.64 -3.49 10.52
CA ILE A 159 -10.27 -3.17 9.25
C ILE A 159 -9.99 -1.70 8.93
N LEU A 160 -9.32 -1.44 7.81
CA LEU A 160 -8.86 -0.10 7.39
C LEU A 160 -9.41 0.30 6.00
N ASN A 161 -10.48 -0.35 5.53
CA ASN A 161 -10.97 -0.13 4.17
C ASN A 161 -11.40 1.32 3.96
N GLY A 162 -10.82 1.98 2.96
CA GLY A 162 -11.10 3.39 2.64
C GLY A 162 -10.58 4.39 3.68
N SER A 163 -9.80 3.95 4.68
CA SER A 163 -9.24 4.88 5.66
C SER A 163 -8.02 5.62 5.11
N HIS A 164 -7.87 6.86 5.54
CA HIS A 164 -6.73 7.71 5.23
C HIS A 164 -5.98 8.00 6.52
N PHE A 165 -4.69 7.69 6.54
CA PHE A 165 -3.82 8.04 7.64
C PHE A 165 -2.45 8.51 7.15
N ASN A 166 -1.88 9.51 7.82
CA ASN A 166 -0.54 10.00 7.49
C ASN A 166 0.51 9.13 8.17
N SER A 167 0.39 8.93 9.48
CA SER A 167 1.31 8.09 10.25
C SER A 167 0.58 7.02 11.06
N LEU A 168 0.96 5.77 10.86
CA LEU A 168 0.53 4.61 11.63
C LEU A 168 1.74 3.93 12.27
N ILE A 169 1.90 4.11 13.58
CA ILE A 169 3.04 3.61 14.35
C ILE A 169 2.72 2.18 14.83
N ILE A 170 2.94 1.21 13.96
CA ILE A 170 2.87 -0.23 14.25
C ILE A 170 3.82 -1.01 13.34
N PRO A 171 4.74 -1.83 13.87
CA PRO A 171 5.63 -2.66 13.06
C PRO A 171 4.87 -3.58 12.08
N TRP A 172 5.42 -3.77 10.87
CA TRP A 172 4.75 -4.54 9.82
C TRP A 172 4.54 -6.00 10.24
N ASN A 173 5.53 -6.59 10.91
CA ASN A 173 5.48 -7.96 11.41
C ASN A 173 4.31 -8.22 12.38
N ILE A 174 3.81 -7.18 13.07
CA ILE A 174 2.65 -7.25 13.96
C ILE A 174 1.37 -7.05 13.15
N ILE A 175 1.22 -5.91 12.47
CA ILE A 175 -0.06 -5.56 11.82
C ILE A 175 -0.46 -6.57 10.74
N LYS A 176 0.50 -7.16 10.02
CA LYS A 176 0.22 -8.14 8.94
C LYS A 176 -0.55 -9.37 9.42
N LEU A 177 -0.49 -9.70 10.71
CA LEU A 177 -1.19 -10.83 11.31
C LEU A 177 -2.67 -10.54 11.55
N TYR A 178 -3.03 -9.27 11.77
CA TYR A 178 -4.37 -8.85 12.19
C TYR A 178 -5.14 -8.10 11.10
N LEU A 179 -4.53 -7.76 9.97
CA LEU A 179 -5.23 -7.12 8.85
C LEU A 179 -6.32 -8.05 8.29
N PHE A 180 -7.56 -7.56 8.24
CA PHE A 180 -8.61 -8.23 7.49
C PHE A 180 -8.37 -8.06 5.99
N ILE A 181 -8.22 -9.16 5.27
CA ILE A 181 -7.89 -9.17 3.84
C ILE A 181 -9.17 -9.43 3.03
N ASP A 182 -9.64 -8.41 2.31
CA ASP A 182 -10.77 -8.47 1.38
C ASP A 182 -10.32 -8.32 -0.10
N VAL A 183 -11.27 -8.26 -1.03
CA VAL A 183 -11.04 -8.26 -2.49
C VAL A 183 -10.27 -7.03 -3.00
N ASP A 184 -10.31 -5.90 -2.28
CA ASP A 184 -9.71 -4.62 -2.70
C ASP A 184 -8.74 -4.02 -1.66
N MET A 185 -7.68 -4.77 -1.32
CA MET A 185 -6.66 -4.34 -0.35
C MET A 185 -5.58 -3.39 -0.91
N SER A 186 -5.63 -3.06 -2.21
CA SER A 186 -4.55 -2.32 -2.87
C SER A 186 -4.31 -0.94 -2.25
N ALA A 187 -5.38 -0.22 -1.91
CA ALA A 187 -5.29 1.08 -1.27
C ALA A 187 -4.64 1.01 0.13
N ILE A 188 -5.00 0.00 0.93
CA ILE A 188 -4.48 -0.15 2.30
C ILE A 188 -2.98 -0.40 2.28
N TYR A 189 -2.51 -1.33 1.43
CA TYR A 189 -1.08 -1.59 1.28
C TYR A 189 -0.31 -0.32 0.87
N LEU A 190 -0.84 0.44 -0.09
CA LEU A 190 -0.20 1.67 -0.55
C LEU A 190 -0.15 2.75 0.55
N SER A 191 -1.24 2.91 1.33
CA SER A 191 -1.27 3.81 2.48
C SER A 191 -0.30 3.39 3.58
N LEU A 192 -0.19 2.09 3.89
CA LEU A 192 0.76 1.56 4.86
C LEU A 192 2.21 1.78 4.41
N ILE A 193 2.53 1.44 3.16
CA ILE A 193 3.87 1.66 2.58
C ILE A 193 4.25 3.14 2.66
N ARG A 194 3.31 4.03 2.31
CA ARG A 194 3.53 5.48 2.40
C ARG A 194 3.80 5.91 3.84
N SER A 195 2.96 5.50 4.79
CA SER A 195 3.12 5.78 6.21
C SER A 195 4.49 5.31 6.73
N TYR A 196 4.91 4.08 6.39
CA TYR A 196 6.22 3.57 6.83
C TYR A 196 7.39 4.38 6.27
N LYS A 197 7.31 4.81 5.01
CA LYS A 197 8.32 5.68 4.40
C LYS A 197 8.37 7.05 5.07
N GLU A 198 7.21 7.65 5.37
CA GLU A 198 7.12 8.92 6.08
C GLU A 198 7.68 8.83 7.51
N LEU A 199 7.54 7.67 8.17
CA LEU A 199 8.14 7.37 9.48
C LEU A 199 9.65 7.01 9.41
N GLY A 200 10.22 6.83 8.22
CA GLY A 200 11.61 6.37 8.03
C GLY A 200 11.82 4.87 8.30
N TRP A 201 10.75 4.07 8.39
CA TRP A 201 10.80 2.62 8.62
C TRP A 201 10.92 1.86 7.29
N TRP A 202 12.06 2.01 6.63
CA TRP A 202 12.29 1.47 5.28
C TRP A 202 12.16 -0.05 5.20
N ASN A 203 12.64 -0.79 6.20
CA ASN A 203 12.54 -2.25 6.23
C ASN A 203 11.08 -2.74 6.25
N ASP A 204 10.24 -2.12 7.09
CA ASP A 204 8.81 -2.44 7.15
C ASP A 204 8.09 -2.04 5.86
N ALA A 205 8.47 -0.90 5.25
CA ALA A 205 7.92 -0.46 3.97
C ALA A 205 8.24 -1.45 2.84
N ASP A 206 9.47 -1.98 2.79
CA ASP A 206 9.92 -2.92 1.77
C ASP A 206 9.25 -4.29 1.93
N GLU A 207 9.16 -4.81 3.15
CA GLU A 207 8.46 -6.07 3.45
C GLU A 207 6.95 -5.96 3.13
N CYS A 208 6.32 -4.82 3.46
CA CYS A 208 4.93 -4.53 3.11
C CYS A 208 4.72 -4.48 1.59
N SER A 209 5.63 -3.80 0.87
CA SER A 209 5.65 -3.74 -0.59
C SER A 209 5.84 -5.11 -1.24
N PHE A 210 6.72 -5.94 -0.70
CA PHE A 210 6.93 -7.30 -1.17
C PHE A 210 5.64 -8.13 -1.04
N GLN A 211 4.97 -8.08 0.12
CA GLN A 211 3.71 -8.79 0.33
C GLN A 211 2.58 -8.26 -0.57
N TYR A 212 2.51 -6.95 -0.78
CA TYR A 212 1.59 -6.34 -1.75
C TYR A 212 1.80 -6.89 -3.17
N ASN A 213 3.05 -6.98 -3.62
CA ASN A 213 3.39 -7.52 -4.94
C ASN A 213 2.98 -9.00 -5.07
N LEU A 214 3.17 -9.81 -4.02
CA LEU A 214 2.71 -11.20 -3.99
C LEU A 214 1.18 -11.28 -4.13
N TYR A 215 0.46 -10.44 -3.39
CA TYR A 215 -1.00 -10.36 -3.47
C TYR A 215 -1.48 -9.96 -4.88
N MET A 216 -0.90 -8.92 -5.47
CA MET A 216 -1.27 -8.46 -6.82
C MET A 216 -0.98 -9.51 -7.89
N ASN A 217 0.15 -10.21 -7.79
CA ASN A 217 0.49 -11.29 -8.71
C ASN A 217 -0.48 -12.46 -8.58
N LYS A 218 -0.87 -12.83 -7.36
CA LYS A 218 -1.90 -13.86 -7.10
C LYS A 218 -3.24 -13.46 -7.72
N ASN A 219 -3.71 -12.23 -7.50
CA ASN A 219 -4.98 -11.76 -8.06
C ASN A 219 -4.97 -11.71 -9.59
N ARG A 220 -3.85 -11.30 -10.21
CA ARG A 220 -3.67 -11.36 -11.66
C ARG A 220 -3.76 -12.80 -12.18
N LEU A 221 -3.10 -13.75 -11.52
CA LEU A 221 -3.16 -15.16 -11.89
C LEU A 221 -4.58 -15.73 -11.77
N ILE A 222 -5.31 -15.39 -10.71
CA ILE A 222 -6.70 -15.81 -10.53
C ILE A 222 -7.56 -15.28 -11.68
N LYS A 223 -7.44 -13.99 -12.03
CA LYS A 223 -8.17 -13.40 -13.17
C LYS A 223 -7.86 -14.09 -14.50
N VAL A 224 -6.60 -14.41 -14.74
CA VAL A 224 -6.19 -15.15 -15.95
C VAL A 224 -6.81 -16.55 -15.93
N LEU A 225 -6.74 -17.27 -14.81
CA LEU A 225 -7.31 -18.62 -14.69
C LEU A 225 -8.83 -18.63 -14.85
N THR A 226 -9.56 -17.67 -14.27
CA THR A 226 -11.02 -17.57 -14.46
C THR A 226 -11.39 -17.27 -15.91
N SER A 227 -10.63 -16.38 -16.59
CA SER A 227 -10.83 -16.12 -18.02
C SER A 227 -10.47 -17.31 -18.93
N ALA A 228 -9.50 -18.12 -18.54
CA ALA A 228 -9.12 -19.32 -19.28
C ALA A 228 -10.10 -20.49 -19.07
N GLN A 229 -10.78 -20.55 -17.92
CA GLN A 229 -11.85 -21.53 -17.65
C GLN A 229 -13.10 -21.31 -18.50
N THR A 230 -13.35 -20.08 -18.95
CA THR A 230 -14.43 -19.77 -19.89
C THR A 230 -14.13 -20.18 -21.34
N MET A 231 -12.91 -20.62 -21.65
CA MET A 231 -12.50 -21.09 -22.99
C MET A 231 -12.55 -22.63 -23.10
N PRO A 232 -13.38 -23.22 -24.01
CA PRO A 232 -13.60 -24.66 -24.09
C PRO A 232 -12.33 -25.50 -24.29
N HIS A 233 -11.39 -25.01 -25.10
CA HIS A 233 -10.15 -25.72 -25.45
C HIS A 233 -9.12 -25.77 -24.31
N LEU A 234 -9.11 -24.78 -23.41
CA LEU A 234 -8.18 -24.71 -22.28
C LEU A 234 -8.71 -25.42 -21.03
N LYS A 235 -10.03 -25.61 -20.94
CA LYS A 235 -10.72 -26.26 -19.81
C LYS A 235 -10.16 -27.65 -19.48
N LYS A 236 -9.81 -28.43 -20.51
CA LYS A 236 -9.25 -29.80 -20.36
C LYS A 236 -7.82 -29.80 -19.77
N ASN A 237 -7.00 -28.82 -20.12
CA ASN A 237 -5.63 -28.67 -19.59
C ASN A 237 -5.62 -28.05 -18.18
N ILE A 238 -6.57 -27.14 -17.89
CA ILE A 238 -6.70 -26.50 -16.57
C ILE A 238 -7.18 -27.50 -15.52
N ASN A 239 -8.10 -28.41 -15.85
CA ASN A 239 -8.59 -29.43 -14.93
C ASN A 239 -7.50 -30.44 -14.48
N ASN A 240 -6.44 -30.64 -15.28
CA ASN A 240 -5.30 -31.48 -14.92
C ASN A 240 -4.29 -30.79 -13.97
N ILE A 241 -4.33 -29.46 -13.88
CA ILE A 241 -3.67 -28.75 -12.79
C ILE A 241 -4.56 -29.03 -11.59
N LYS A 242 -4.09 -29.82 -10.60
CA LYS A 242 -4.75 -29.90 -9.29
C LYS A 242 -4.94 -28.48 -8.79
N LEU A 243 -6.11 -27.89 -9.04
CA LEU A 243 -6.67 -26.75 -8.33
C LEU A 243 -6.86 -27.27 -6.91
N LEU A 244 -5.75 -27.30 -6.16
CA LEU A 244 -5.74 -27.47 -4.71
C LEU A 244 -6.92 -26.64 -4.22
N LYS A 245 -7.91 -27.33 -3.65
CA LYS A 245 -9.11 -26.75 -3.05
C LYS A 245 -8.73 -25.38 -2.48
N PHE A 246 -9.21 -24.32 -3.13
CA PHE A 246 -9.02 -22.93 -2.72
C PHE A 246 -9.87 -22.69 -1.45
N THR A 247 -9.61 -23.45 -0.39
CA THR A 247 -10.19 -23.24 0.93
C THR A 247 -9.42 -22.12 1.59
N LYS A 248 -10.11 -21.00 1.81
CA LYS A 248 -9.94 -19.82 2.70
C LYS A 248 -8.70 -19.58 3.58
N ASN A 249 -7.75 -20.49 3.74
CA ASN A 249 -6.57 -20.33 4.57
C ASN A 249 -5.30 -20.33 3.72
N TYR A 250 -4.45 -19.34 4.00
CA TYR A 250 -3.18 -19.07 3.35
C TYR A 250 -2.32 -20.32 3.23
N VAL A 251 -2.27 -20.91 2.03
CA VAL A 251 -1.16 -21.76 1.63
C VAL A 251 -0.27 -20.92 0.72
N LEU A 252 0.90 -20.60 1.25
CA LEU A 252 2.03 -20.02 0.53
C LEU A 252 2.21 -20.76 -0.81
N PHE A 253 2.19 -20.03 -1.93
CA PHE A 253 2.93 -20.48 -3.11
C PHE A 253 4.42 -20.40 -2.75
N ASN A 254 4.93 -21.38 -2.00
CA ASN A 254 6.33 -21.47 -1.59
C ASN A 254 7.27 -21.84 -2.74
N ASN A 255 6.79 -21.78 -3.98
CA ASN A 255 7.58 -22.18 -5.12
C ASN A 255 7.32 -21.25 -6.30
N TRP A 256 8.13 -20.19 -6.41
CA TRP A 256 8.20 -19.29 -7.57
C TRP A 256 8.33 -20.07 -8.90
N ASN A 257 8.92 -21.26 -8.84
CA ASN A 257 9.04 -22.19 -9.96
C ASN A 257 7.68 -22.77 -10.42
N GLN A 258 6.72 -23.00 -9.53
CA GLN A 258 5.38 -23.44 -9.91
C GLN A 258 4.58 -22.32 -10.58
N ILE A 259 4.69 -21.07 -10.09
CA ILE A 259 4.09 -19.91 -10.75
C ILE A 259 4.71 -19.69 -12.13
N LYS A 260 6.05 -19.77 -12.26
CA LYS A 260 6.74 -19.74 -13.56
C LYS A 260 6.24 -20.86 -14.47
N LYS A 261 6.03 -22.08 -13.95
CA LYS A 261 5.54 -23.24 -14.72
C LYS A 261 4.12 -23.04 -15.22
N ILE A 262 3.21 -22.54 -14.38
CA ILE A 262 1.83 -22.22 -14.76
C ILE A 262 1.79 -21.05 -15.77
N LYS A 263 2.60 -20.01 -15.55
CA LYS A 263 2.74 -18.88 -16.47
C LYS A 263 3.27 -19.33 -17.83
N ARG A 264 4.21 -20.28 -17.88
CA ARG A 264 4.69 -20.93 -19.12
C ARG A 264 3.64 -21.81 -19.81
N ILE A 265 2.75 -22.44 -19.05
CA ILE A 265 1.67 -23.30 -19.59
C ILE A 265 0.52 -22.43 -20.16
N LEU A 266 0.18 -21.33 -19.50
CA LEU A 266 -0.90 -20.41 -19.92
C LEU A 266 -0.48 -19.45 -21.03
N LEU A 267 0.77 -18.96 -21.03
CA LEU A 267 1.34 -18.12 -22.09
C LEU A 267 2.16 -19.00 -23.05
N ARG A 268 1.54 -20.06 -23.56
CA ARG A 268 2.11 -20.84 -24.66
C ARG A 268 1.79 -20.14 -25.96
N ASP A 269 2.43 -19.00 -26.20
CA ASP A 269 2.54 -18.39 -27.52
C ASP A 269 3.86 -17.62 -27.55
N ASP A 270 4.64 -17.79 -28.60
CA ASP A 270 5.93 -17.10 -28.84
C ASP A 270 5.77 -15.58 -29.06
N LEU A 271 4.54 -15.06 -28.92
CA LEU A 271 4.15 -13.66 -29.08
C LEU A 271 4.90 -12.68 -28.16
N PRO A 272 5.15 -12.95 -26.86
CA PRO A 272 5.87 -12.02 -26.00
C PRO A 272 7.34 -11.85 -26.40
N LYS A 273 7.99 -12.90 -26.93
CA LYS A 273 9.39 -12.80 -27.38
C LYS A 273 9.52 -11.97 -28.65
N PHE A 274 8.55 -12.09 -29.56
CA PHE A 274 8.49 -11.26 -30.75
C PHE A 274 8.21 -9.80 -30.40
N ILE A 275 7.28 -9.54 -29.48
CA ILE A 275 6.98 -8.18 -29.00
C ILE A 275 8.17 -7.61 -28.24
N ASP A 276 8.84 -8.38 -27.38
CA ASP A 276 10.05 -7.95 -26.68
C ASP A 276 11.20 -7.67 -27.66
N PHE A 277 11.35 -8.48 -28.71
CA PHE A 277 12.32 -8.25 -29.78
C PHE A 277 12.00 -7.03 -30.64
N ALA A 278 10.73 -6.83 -31.00
CA ALA A 278 10.25 -5.65 -31.72
C ALA A 278 10.39 -4.38 -30.86
N ALA A 279 10.08 -4.46 -29.57
CA ALA A 279 10.27 -3.38 -28.62
C ALA A 279 11.75 -3.06 -28.42
N TRP A 280 12.62 -4.08 -28.37
CA TRP A 280 14.06 -3.92 -28.34
C TRP A 280 14.60 -3.23 -29.61
N LEU A 281 14.16 -3.67 -30.80
CA LEU A 281 14.45 -3.00 -32.08
C LEU A 281 14.02 -1.52 -32.09
N CYS A 282 12.93 -1.19 -31.39
CA CYS A 282 12.43 0.19 -31.26
C CYS A 282 13.06 0.98 -30.10
N GLY A 283 14.12 0.48 -29.46
CA GLY A 283 14.84 1.20 -28.39
C GLY A 283 14.24 1.06 -26.99
N TYR A 284 13.22 0.20 -26.81
CA TYR A 284 12.56 0.03 -25.52
C TYR A 284 13.44 -0.79 -24.55
N GLY A 285 13.95 -0.14 -23.49
CA GLY A 285 14.75 -0.80 -22.44
C GLY A 285 16.26 -0.81 -22.67
N ILE A 286 16.75 -0.24 -23.77
CA ILE A 286 18.18 -0.12 -24.07
C ILE A 286 18.78 1.03 -23.27
N LYS A 287 19.83 0.77 -22.48
CA LYS A 287 20.65 1.82 -21.84
C LYS A 287 21.63 2.39 -22.87
N ILE A 288 21.87 3.70 -22.85
CA ILE A 288 22.78 4.43 -23.76
C ILE A 288 24.16 3.76 -23.87
N ARG A 289 24.70 3.22 -22.77
CA ARG A 289 26.00 2.52 -22.77
C ARG A 289 26.07 1.31 -23.72
N TYR A 290 24.94 0.71 -24.07
CA TYR A 290 24.87 -0.42 -25.00
C TYR A 290 24.84 0.01 -26.47
N LEU A 291 24.69 1.31 -26.77
CA LEU A 291 24.77 1.84 -28.14
C LEU A 291 26.19 2.19 -28.57
N ILE A 292 27.10 2.44 -27.63
CA ILE A 292 28.49 2.82 -27.93
C ILE A 292 29.24 1.69 -28.64
N LEU A 293 29.14 0.46 -28.13
CA LEU A 293 29.88 -0.68 -28.69
C LEU A 293 29.45 -1.04 -30.12
N PRO A 294 28.15 -1.11 -30.47
CA PRO A 294 27.71 -1.33 -31.85
C PRO A 294 28.17 -0.23 -32.82
N ILE A 295 28.14 1.04 -32.40
CA ILE A 295 28.62 2.16 -33.22
C ILE A 295 30.10 1.99 -33.56
N LEU A 296 30.93 1.71 -32.56
CA LEU A 296 32.36 1.47 -32.76
C LEU A 296 32.63 0.28 -33.67
N LEU A 297 31.86 -0.80 -33.52
CA LEU A 297 32.01 -2.00 -34.35
C LEU A 297 31.62 -1.73 -35.82
N ILE A 298 30.57 -0.94 -36.07
CA ILE A 298 30.17 -0.56 -37.43
C ILE A 298 31.24 0.31 -38.08
N ILE A 299 31.75 1.33 -37.38
CA ILE A 299 32.83 2.20 -37.89
C ILE A 299 34.08 1.36 -38.20
N PHE A 300 34.40 0.41 -37.34
CA PHE A 300 35.55 -0.46 -37.54
C PHE A 300 35.39 -1.38 -38.76
N VAL A 301 34.25 -2.06 -38.89
CA VAL A 301 33.99 -3.00 -40.01
C VAL A 301 33.88 -2.26 -41.34
N SER A 302 33.18 -1.13 -41.39
CA SER A 302 33.07 -0.31 -42.60
C SER A 302 34.42 0.30 -42.98
N GLY A 303 35.22 0.79 -42.02
CA GLY A 303 36.59 1.26 -42.28
C GLY A 303 37.52 0.19 -42.84
N LEU A 304 37.38 -1.07 -42.39
CA LEU A 304 38.09 -2.21 -42.98
C LEU A 304 37.61 -2.53 -44.40
N LEU A 305 36.30 -2.50 -44.64
CA LEU A 305 35.73 -2.71 -45.98
C LEU A 305 36.18 -1.62 -46.96
N PHE A 306 36.20 -0.36 -46.53
CA PHE A 306 36.74 0.74 -47.32
C PHE A 306 38.21 0.48 -47.69
N ASN A 307 39.04 0.04 -46.74
CA ASN A 307 40.45 -0.26 -46.99
C ASN A 307 40.65 -1.42 -47.99
N ILE A 308 39.86 -2.50 -47.86
CA ILE A 308 39.91 -3.65 -48.77
C ILE A 308 39.52 -3.23 -50.20
N ILE A 309 38.48 -2.43 -50.34
CA ILE A 309 38.02 -1.92 -51.64
C ILE A 309 39.07 -0.99 -52.25
N ASN A 310 39.78 -0.20 -51.45
CA ASN A 310 40.76 0.78 -51.91
C ASN A 310 42.14 0.19 -52.29
N HIS A 311 42.26 -1.14 -52.37
CA HIS A 311 43.50 -1.85 -52.72
C HIS A 311 44.75 -1.30 -51.98
N ASN A 312 44.67 -1.12 -50.65
CA ASN A 312 45.78 -0.64 -49.79
C ASN A 312 46.41 0.71 -50.19
N SER A 313 45.73 1.54 -50.97
CA SER A 313 46.25 2.87 -51.36
C SER A 313 46.18 3.89 -50.21
N GLU A 314 45.23 3.73 -49.29
CA GLU A 314 45.08 4.55 -48.08
C GLU A 314 45.51 3.78 -46.83
N SER A 315 46.00 4.50 -45.82
CA SER A 315 46.29 3.89 -44.52
C SER A 315 45.00 3.45 -43.82
N ILE A 316 45.04 2.37 -43.02
CA ILE A 316 43.90 1.90 -42.22
C ILE A 316 43.33 3.02 -41.32
N ILE A 317 44.18 3.93 -40.86
CA ILE A 317 43.78 5.07 -40.03
C ILE A 317 42.92 6.06 -40.81
N GLU A 318 43.27 6.28 -42.08
CA GLU A 318 42.54 7.17 -42.97
C GLU A 318 41.20 6.58 -43.39
N SER A 319 41.14 5.27 -43.66
CA SER A 319 39.89 4.57 -43.97
C SER A 319 38.92 4.53 -42.77
N LEU A 320 39.45 4.32 -41.55
CA LEU A 320 38.67 4.44 -40.31
C LEU A 320 38.22 5.89 -40.07
N GLY A 321 39.08 6.86 -40.39
CA GLY A 321 38.75 8.29 -40.34
C GLY A 321 37.58 8.63 -41.26
N ASN A 322 37.60 8.13 -42.50
CA ASN A 322 36.56 8.33 -43.49
C ASN A 322 35.23 7.69 -43.07
N SER A 323 35.24 6.44 -42.59
CA SER A 323 34.04 5.81 -42.00
C SER A 323 33.51 6.60 -40.80
N SER A 324 34.37 7.00 -39.86
CA SER A 324 33.93 7.79 -38.69
C SER A 324 33.27 9.11 -39.09
N ARG A 325 33.81 9.79 -40.12
CA ARG A 325 33.23 11.02 -40.69
C ARG A 325 31.91 10.74 -41.40
N LEU A 326 31.80 9.62 -42.12
CA LEU A 326 30.55 9.26 -42.78
C LEU A 326 29.45 8.97 -41.75
N PHE A 327 29.76 8.19 -40.72
CA PHE A 327 28.82 7.86 -39.65
C PHE A 327 28.39 9.10 -38.84
N LEU A 328 29.29 10.03 -38.54
CA LEU A 328 28.98 11.22 -37.72
C LEU A 328 28.44 12.42 -38.53
N LEU A 329 29.02 12.70 -39.70
CA LEU A 329 28.79 13.93 -40.47
C LEU A 329 27.95 13.71 -41.74
N GLY A 330 27.95 12.50 -42.31
CA GLY A 330 26.90 12.06 -43.25
C GLY A 330 27.16 12.38 -44.72
N SER A 331 28.40 12.74 -45.08
CA SER A 331 28.75 12.99 -46.47
C SER A 331 30.23 12.72 -46.71
N LEU A 332 30.50 11.86 -47.69
CA LEU A 332 31.79 11.73 -48.38
C LEU A 332 31.58 12.01 -49.88
N GLY A 333 30.92 13.12 -50.26
CA GLY A 333 30.80 13.52 -51.67
C GLY A 333 30.22 12.44 -52.62
N ASN A 334 30.43 12.62 -53.94
CA ASN A 334 29.99 11.65 -54.95
C ASN A 334 31.00 10.50 -55.06
N LEU A 335 30.74 9.41 -54.35
CA LEU A 335 31.50 8.15 -54.42
C LEU A 335 31.06 7.31 -55.63
N SER A 336 32.01 6.85 -56.44
CA SER A 336 31.74 5.87 -57.51
C SER A 336 31.51 4.46 -56.93
N PRO A 337 30.78 3.57 -57.63
CA PRO A 337 30.69 2.16 -57.22
C PRO A 337 32.09 1.51 -57.23
N PRO A 338 32.44 0.67 -56.23
CA PRO A 338 31.57 0.05 -55.23
C PRO A 338 31.47 0.80 -53.88
N TYR A 339 32.14 1.94 -53.72
CA TYR A 339 32.16 2.72 -52.48
C TYR A 339 30.78 3.28 -52.09
N SER A 340 29.95 3.57 -53.09
CA SER A 340 28.56 4.01 -52.90
C SER A 340 27.71 3.00 -52.11
N TYR A 341 27.97 1.69 -52.25
CA TYR A 341 27.21 0.66 -51.56
C TYR A 341 27.55 0.57 -50.07
N VAL A 342 28.84 0.65 -49.73
CA VAL A 342 29.30 0.67 -48.32
C VAL A 342 28.79 1.93 -47.64
N ALA A 343 28.87 3.07 -48.33
CA ALA A 343 28.38 4.34 -47.80
C ALA A 343 26.85 4.36 -47.59
N ALA A 344 26.08 3.77 -48.51
CA ALA A 344 24.63 3.64 -48.38
C ALA A 344 24.24 2.77 -47.17
N PHE A 345 24.94 1.65 -46.96
CA PHE A 345 24.71 0.76 -45.83
C PHE A 345 25.01 1.43 -44.49
N GLU A 346 26.13 2.15 -44.40
CA GLU A 346 26.54 2.89 -43.21
C GLU A 346 25.55 4.03 -42.88
N SER A 347 25.02 4.72 -43.90
CA SER A 347 23.99 5.76 -43.73
C SER A 347 22.65 5.22 -43.21
N LEU A 348 22.20 4.05 -43.68
CA LEU A 348 21.00 3.40 -43.19
C LEU A 348 21.13 3.02 -41.71
N PHE A 349 22.27 2.42 -41.34
CA PHE A 349 22.56 2.06 -39.95
C PHE A 349 22.65 3.27 -39.04
N ARG A 350 23.29 4.36 -39.50
CA ARG A 350 23.33 5.63 -38.78
C ARG A 350 21.91 6.13 -38.49
N SER A 351 21.05 6.16 -39.50
CA SER A 351 19.67 6.66 -39.36
C SER A 351 18.88 5.84 -38.33
N PHE A 352 19.07 4.52 -38.33
CA PHE A 352 18.46 3.62 -37.36
C PHE A 352 18.95 3.86 -35.92
N VAL A 353 20.26 3.96 -35.72
CA VAL A 353 20.87 4.24 -34.40
C VAL A 353 20.45 5.60 -33.87
N PHE A 354 20.39 6.62 -34.73
CA PHE A 354 19.95 7.97 -34.35
C PHE A 354 18.47 8.00 -33.92
N ALA A 355 17.61 7.25 -34.62
CA ALA A 355 16.21 7.10 -34.21
C ALA A 355 16.08 6.46 -32.82
N ILE A 356 16.83 5.39 -32.53
CA ILE A 356 16.86 4.76 -31.20
C ILE A 356 17.37 5.76 -30.14
N PHE A 357 18.39 6.54 -30.45
CA PHE A 357 18.94 7.53 -29.52
C PHE A 357 17.91 8.61 -29.15
N ILE A 358 17.17 9.14 -30.13
CA ILE A 358 16.09 10.12 -29.90
C ILE A 358 15.00 9.53 -28.99
N VAL A 359 14.57 8.30 -29.23
CA VAL A 359 13.54 7.63 -28.40
C VAL A 359 14.01 7.45 -26.95
N ILE A 360 15.28 7.11 -26.74
CA ILE A 360 15.84 6.96 -25.39
C ILE A 360 15.95 8.32 -24.69
N LEU A 361 16.38 9.36 -25.42
CA LEU A 361 16.62 10.69 -24.86
C LEU A 361 15.32 11.40 -24.49
N THR A 362 14.31 11.38 -25.38
CA THR A 362 12.97 11.89 -25.10
C THR A 362 12.37 11.26 -23.85
N ARG A 363 12.46 9.93 -23.71
CA ARG A 363 11.98 9.24 -22.51
C ARG A 363 12.70 9.66 -21.22
N LYS A 364 13.99 9.96 -21.29
CA LYS A 364 14.77 10.42 -20.14
C LYS A 364 14.44 11.87 -19.77
N MET A 365 14.00 12.68 -20.73
CA MET A 365 13.53 14.06 -20.48
C MET A 365 12.09 14.11 -19.94
N PHE A 366 11.22 13.17 -20.34
CA PHE A 366 9.83 13.10 -19.86
C PHE A 366 9.66 12.39 -18.50
N ARG A 367 10.74 11.83 -17.94
CA ARG A 367 10.79 11.28 -16.57
C ARG A 367 11.49 12.28 -15.67
#